data_AF-A0A956AKW6-F1
#
_entry.id   AF-A0A956AKW6-F1
#
_cell.length_a   1.000
_cell.length_b   1.000
_cell.length_c   1.000
_cell.angle_alpha   90.00
_cell.angle_beta   90.00
_cell.angle_gamma   90.00
#
_symmetry.space_group_name_H-M   'P 1'
#
loop_
_entity.id
_entity.type
_entity.pdbx_description
1 polymer ?
#
loop_
_entity_poly.entity_id
_entity_poly.type
_entity_poly.pdbx_seq_one_letter_code
_entity_poly.pdbx_strand_id
1 'polypeptide(L)'
;MSSRVLALLALLAVALLPSDSRAFTIRTGFTDGCHEQFATDAFLRSLPELPAFPADAVPRDDWENVASVYLNVDEELDRGARFALYSVVLGARAPDTEGHSITNAQALRAAQSNPTGQYAHCLRARDDDYDAGNASALAGCREEILASVVRALDAVRAAEGDRHREVEEIVVTLDVYGAFETKVWLPAYHLGRALHTLQDSFSHMLRGPTMHSVVHVMNFEAAVAGRLDEARDGLAHSVTMDRCALPLDEGERALQAARYDATVNASAQLLQVASALLRADMEGTQPTLLLVEEALDTWLTLADPAALGDFEACTDDNDYCASPWLAIARRQPTTPAFACAAAPSPRAGTPQGVWLFGVLSAGCLVRRTRRRGSRARAGGTGR
;
A
#
# COMPACT_ATOMS: atom_id res chain seq x y z
N MET A 1 -8.72 40.27 20.46
CA MET A 1 -7.82 39.79 19.38
C MET A 1 -8.17 40.49 18.08
N SER A 2 -7.18 40.95 17.31
CA SER A 2 -7.45 41.60 16.02
C SER A 2 -7.86 40.55 14.97
N SER A 3 -8.66 40.92 13.97
CA SER A 3 -9.10 39.97 12.93
C SER A 3 -7.94 39.34 12.15
N ARG A 4 -6.77 40.02 12.13
CA ARG A 4 -5.53 39.50 11.55
C ARG A 4 -4.95 38.32 12.33
N VAL A 5 -5.02 38.37 13.66
CA VAL A 5 -4.56 37.26 14.52
C VAL A 5 -5.47 36.05 14.36
N LEU A 6 -6.79 36.26 14.24
CA LEU A 6 -7.76 35.18 13.98
C LEU A 6 -7.55 34.53 12.60
N ALA A 7 -7.31 35.31 11.55
CA ALA A 7 -7.05 34.77 10.21
C ALA A 7 -5.73 33.98 10.14
N LEU A 8 -4.68 34.47 10.82
CA LEU A 8 -3.40 33.76 10.88
C LEU A 8 -3.51 32.46 11.68
N LEU A 9 -4.24 32.46 12.79
CA LEU A 9 -4.51 31.26 13.59
C LEU A 9 -5.37 30.24 12.82
N ALA A 10 -6.34 30.70 12.03
CA ALA A 10 -7.15 29.81 11.17
C ALA A 10 -6.33 29.17 10.06
N LEU A 11 -5.45 29.94 9.39
CA LEU A 11 -4.51 29.41 8.39
C LEU A 11 -3.50 28.43 9.01
N LEU A 12 -2.98 28.74 10.20
CA LEU A 12 -2.08 27.84 10.92
C LEU A 12 -2.81 26.56 11.35
N ALA A 13 -4.07 26.66 11.79
CA ALA A 13 -4.89 25.50 12.16
C ALA A 13 -5.20 24.60 10.95
N VAL A 14 -5.40 25.16 9.75
CA VAL A 14 -5.59 24.38 8.52
C VAL A 14 -4.29 23.73 8.06
N ALA A 15 -3.14 24.38 8.23
CA ALA A 15 -1.83 23.81 7.89
C ALA A 15 -1.34 22.76 8.92
N LEU A 16 -1.93 22.73 10.12
CA LEU A 16 -1.68 21.73 11.15
C LEU A 16 -2.68 20.57 11.10
N LEU A 17 -3.59 20.54 10.12
CA LEU A 17 -4.39 19.34 9.86
C LEU A 17 -3.44 18.26 9.33
N PRO A 18 -3.25 17.14 10.07
CA PRO A 18 -2.41 16.05 9.60
C PRO A 18 -3.02 15.52 8.29
N SER A 19 -2.26 15.61 7.20
CA SER A 19 -2.56 14.82 6.00
C SER A 19 -1.90 13.47 6.19
N ASP A 20 -2.70 12.47 6.55
CA ASP A 20 -2.25 11.10 6.70
C ASP A 20 -1.72 10.58 5.35
N SER A 21 -0.40 10.44 5.23
CA SER A 21 0.22 9.60 4.22
C SER A 21 0.11 8.16 4.71
N ARG A 22 -0.90 7.42 4.25
CA ARG A 22 -1.03 5.98 4.52
C ARG A 22 -0.67 5.26 3.22
N ALA A 23 0.46 4.56 3.15
CA ALA A 23 0.57 3.39 2.26
C ALA A 23 -0.23 2.24 2.89
N PHE A 24 -0.26 1.04 2.32
CA PHE A 24 -1.05 -0.09 2.84
C PHE A 24 -1.26 -0.06 4.34
N THR A 25 -2.52 -0.16 4.67
CA THR A 25 -2.93 -0.35 6.03
C THR A 25 -2.57 -1.77 6.41
N ILE A 26 -1.37 -1.94 6.93
CA ILE A 26 -1.03 -3.04 7.81
C ILE A 26 -2.00 -3.00 8.99
N ARG A 27 -2.36 -4.14 9.62
CA ARG A 27 -3.17 -4.03 10.85
C ARG A 27 -2.38 -3.31 11.90
N THR A 28 -2.82 -2.11 12.25
CA THR A 28 -2.23 -1.29 13.31
C THR A 28 -3.33 -0.86 14.27
N GLY A 29 -3.00 -0.16 15.34
CA GLY A 29 -4.01 0.50 16.17
C GLY A 29 -4.86 1.53 15.42
N PHE A 30 -4.55 1.85 14.16
CA PHE A 30 -5.11 2.97 13.40
C PHE A 30 -5.68 2.59 12.03
N THR A 31 -5.52 1.33 11.59
CA THR A 31 -5.76 0.92 10.20
C THR A 31 -6.14 -0.56 10.06
N ASP A 32 -6.96 -0.88 9.05
CA ASP A 32 -7.40 -2.26 8.75
C ASP A 32 -6.39 -3.00 7.87
N GLY A 33 -5.89 -4.15 8.34
CA GLY A 33 -4.89 -5.00 7.67
C GLY A 33 -5.39 -5.69 6.40
N CYS A 34 -5.23 -5.08 5.22
CA CYS A 34 -5.84 -5.63 3.99
C CYS A 34 -5.14 -6.92 3.51
N HIS A 35 -3.81 -6.96 3.54
CA HIS A 35 -3.03 -8.18 3.26
C HIS A 35 -3.33 -9.28 4.27
N GLU A 36 -3.41 -8.94 5.55
CA GLU A 36 -3.77 -9.89 6.60
C GLU A 36 -5.18 -10.47 6.37
N GLN A 37 -6.13 -9.66 5.90
CA GLN A 37 -7.49 -10.09 5.58
C GLN A 37 -7.51 -11.02 4.37
N PHE A 38 -6.87 -10.66 3.26
CA PHE A 38 -6.77 -11.52 2.08
C PHE A 38 -6.10 -12.86 2.39
N ALA A 39 -5.00 -12.83 3.15
CA ALA A 39 -4.27 -14.02 3.56
C ALA A 39 -5.14 -14.92 4.46
N THR A 40 -5.92 -14.32 5.36
CA THR A 40 -6.86 -15.03 6.23
C THR A 40 -7.96 -15.73 5.42
N ASP A 41 -8.66 -15.00 4.55
CA ASP A 41 -9.74 -15.56 3.73
C ASP A 41 -9.24 -16.65 2.78
N ALA A 42 -8.06 -16.44 2.18
CA ALA A 42 -7.43 -17.41 1.30
C ALA A 42 -7.03 -18.68 2.06
N PHE A 43 -6.49 -18.54 3.27
CA PHE A 43 -6.14 -19.66 4.12
C PHE A 43 -7.37 -20.46 4.51
N LEU A 44 -8.43 -19.80 5.01
CA LEU A 44 -9.68 -20.47 5.40
C LEU A 44 -10.33 -21.19 4.22
N ARG A 45 -10.31 -20.59 3.03
CA ARG A 45 -10.79 -21.22 1.77
C ARG A 45 -9.96 -22.44 1.37
N SER A 46 -8.67 -22.46 1.71
CA SER A 46 -7.74 -23.53 1.37
C SER A 46 -7.60 -24.59 2.46
N LEU A 47 -8.13 -24.33 3.67
CA LEU A 47 -7.95 -25.16 4.86
C LEU A 47 -8.21 -26.66 4.63
N PRO A 48 -9.26 -27.09 3.88
CA PRO A 48 -9.48 -28.52 3.63
C PRO A 48 -8.35 -29.22 2.88
N GLU A 49 -7.56 -28.48 2.11
CA GLU A 49 -6.44 -28.98 1.32
C GLU A 49 -5.08 -28.79 2.02
N LEU A 50 -4.99 -27.92 3.02
CA LEU A 50 -3.73 -27.69 3.72
C LEU A 50 -3.42 -28.87 4.67
N PRO A 51 -2.14 -29.29 4.77
CA PRO A 51 -1.77 -30.28 5.78
C PRO A 51 -1.96 -29.70 7.19
N ALA A 52 -2.46 -30.53 8.09
CA ALA A 52 -2.55 -30.17 9.50
C ALA A 52 -1.15 -30.00 10.10
N PHE A 53 -0.93 -28.90 10.81
CA PHE A 53 0.28 -28.72 11.61
C PHE A 53 0.12 -29.47 12.94
N PRO A 54 1.05 -30.35 13.32
CA PRO A 54 0.84 -31.22 14.46
C PRO A 54 0.87 -30.45 15.80
N ALA A 55 -0.11 -30.73 16.66
CA ALA A 55 -0.35 -29.96 17.87
C ALA A 55 0.80 -30.00 18.90
N ASP A 56 1.59 -31.08 18.90
CA ASP A 56 2.78 -31.25 19.73
C ASP A 56 3.98 -30.44 19.24
N ALA A 57 4.04 -30.12 17.93
CA ALA A 57 5.04 -29.21 17.36
C ALA A 57 4.70 -27.73 17.55
N VAL A 58 3.46 -27.40 17.88
CA VAL A 58 3.07 -26.01 18.15
C VAL A 58 3.77 -25.50 19.42
N PRO A 59 4.53 -24.40 19.35
CA PRO A 59 5.19 -23.82 20.51
C PRO A 59 4.25 -23.55 21.68
N ARG A 60 4.76 -23.67 22.91
CA ARG A 60 4.02 -23.35 24.15
C ARG A 60 4.23 -21.92 24.64
N ASP A 61 4.90 -21.09 23.84
CA ASP A 61 5.22 -19.69 24.16
C ASP A 61 4.06 -18.74 23.80
N ASP A 62 4.32 -17.44 23.93
CA ASP A 62 3.32 -16.36 23.85
C ASP A 62 2.79 -16.08 22.44
N TRP A 63 3.02 -16.94 21.45
CA TRP A 63 2.52 -16.73 20.08
C TRP A 63 0.99 -16.52 20.03
N GLU A 64 0.23 -17.14 20.94
CA GLU A 64 -1.23 -17.01 21.01
C GLU A 64 -1.66 -15.58 21.41
N ASN A 65 -0.89 -14.93 22.29
CA ASN A 65 -1.12 -13.53 22.67
C ASN A 65 -0.90 -12.62 21.46
N VAL A 66 0.17 -12.86 20.70
CA VAL A 66 0.48 -12.11 19.47
C VAL A 66 -0.57 -12.39 18.39
N ALA A 67 -0.95 -13.65 18.22
CA ALA A 67 -1.98 -14.07 17.27
C ALA A 67 -3.33 -13.41 17.56
N SER A 68 -3.69 -13.16 18.82
CA SER A 68 -4.91 -12.41 19.16
C SER A 68 -4.91 -10.97 18.64
N VAL A 69 -3.71 -10.38 18.47
CA VAL A 69 -3.51 -9.02 17.95
C VAL A 69 -3.49 -8.99 16.43
N TYR A 70 -3.26 -10.10 15.73
CA TYR A 70 -3.21 -10.16 14.26
C TYR A 70 -4.31 -10.97 13.58
N LEU A 71 -4.85 -11.98 14.24
CA LEU A 71 -5.96 -12.78 13.74
C LEU A 71 -7.26 -12.18 14.25
N ASN A 72 -8.21 -11.96 13.34
CA ASN A 72 -9.60 -11.67 13.68
C ASN A 72 -10.47 -12.65 12.89
N VAL A 73 -10.47 -13.89 13.34
CA VAL A 73 -11.25 -15.00 12.76
C VAL A 73 -12.31 -15.42 13.75
N ASP A 74 -13.54 -15.58 13.26
CA ASP A 74 -14.68 -16.05 14.04
C ASP A 74 -14.75 -17.59 14.04
N GLU A 75 -14.07 -18.23 13.09
CA GLU A 75 -14.01 -19.67 12.93
C GLU A 75 -13.23 -20.34 14.07
N GLU A 76 -13.79 -21.43 14.61
CA GLU A 76 -13.09 -22.30 15.55
C GLU A 76 -12.04 -23.14 14.81
N LEU A 77 -10.78 -22.70 14.90
CA LEU A 77 -9.63 -23.44 14.39
C LEU A 77 -8.98 -24.25 15.51
N ASP A 78 -8.53 -25.48 15.21
CA ASP A 78 -7.63 -26.18 16.10
C ASP A 78 -6.30 -25.41 16.27
N ARG A 79 -5.57 -25.73 17.33
CA ARG A 79 -4.35 -24.99 17.71
C ARG A 79 -3.27 -25.02 16.63
N GLY A 80 -3.15 -26.12 15.89
CA GLY A 80 -2.20 -26.28 14.78
C GLY A 80 -2.61 -25.44 13.58
N ALA A 81 -3.87 -25.52 13.17
CA ALA A 81 -4.41 -24.69 12.09
C ALA A 81 -4.31 -23.18 12.42
N ARG A 82 -4.58 -22.79 13.67
CA ARG A 82 -4.43 -21.39 14.13
C ARG A 82 -2.97 -20.93 14.08
N PHE A 83 -2.02 -21.78 14.46
CA PHE A 83 -0.59 -21.47 14.37
C PHE A 83 -0.12 -21.33 12.92
N ALA A 84 -0.62 -22.19 12.02
CA ALA A 84 -0.36 -22.09 10.59
C ALA A 84 -0.90 -20.79 10.00
N LEU A 85 -2.18 -20.45 10.26
CA LEU A 85 -2.78 -19.19 9.83
C LEU A 85 -1.99 -17.98 10.36
N TYR A 86 -1.65 -17.98 11.65
CA TYR A 86 -0.83 -16.95 12.26
C TYR A 86 0.49 -16.74 11.51
N SER A 87 1.16 -17.84 11.16
CA SER A 87 2.43 -17.81 10.43
C SER A 87 2.26 -17.23 9.03
N VAL A 88 1.21 -17.63 8.29
CA VAL A 88 0.87 -17.06 6.98
C VAL A 88 0.61 -15.55 7.07
N VAL A 89 -0.18 -15.12 8.06
CA VAL A 89 -0.53 -13.69 8.24
C VAL A 89 0.71 -12.86 8.58
N LEU A 90 1.59 -13.34 9.46
CA LEU A 90 2.86 -12.66 9.73
C LEU A 90 3.79 -12.63 8.52
N GLY A 91 3.76 -13.69 7.72
CA GLY A 91 4.45 -13.74 6.43
C GLY A 91 3.95 -12.68 5.47
N ALA A 92 2.63 -12.55 5.33
CA ALA A 92 2.01 -11.56 4.46
C ALA A 92 2.34 -10.14 4.90
N ARG A 93 2.40 -9.87 6.21
CA ARG A 93 2.77 -8.54 6.74
C ARG A 93 4.24 -8.16 6.54
N ALA A 94 5.13 -9.14 6.45
CA ALA A 94 6.56 -8.90 6.60
C ALA A 94 7.15 -7.93 5.55
N PRO A 95 6.81 -8.02 4.24
CA PRO A 95 7.35 -7.11 3.23
C PRO A 95 7.02 -5.64 3.49
N ASP A 96 5.82 -5.31 3.98
CA ASP A 96 5.43 -3.93 4.25
C ASP A 96 6.16 -3.29 5.45
N THR A 97 6.61 -4.11 6.40
CA THR A 97 7.28 -3.59 7.61
C THR A 97 8.79 -3.68 7.54
N GLU A 98 9.35 -4.70 6.88
CA GLU A 98 10.77 -5.06 6.92
C GLU A 98 11.37 -5.06 8.34
N GLY A 99 10.57 -5.37 9.36
CA GLY A 99 11.01 -5.34 10.76
C GLY A 99 11.08 -3.93 11.37
N HIS A 100 10.48 -2.93 10.72
CA HIS A 100 10.36 -1.55 11.19
C HIS A 100 8.91 -1.18 11.51
N SER A 101 8.72 -0.19 12.40
CA SER A 101 7.40 0.41 12.62
C SER A 101 7.04 1.29 11.43
N ILE A 102 5.78 1.22 11.00
CA ILE A 102 5.28 2.08 9.92
C ILE A 102 5.28 3.56 10.30
N THR A 103 5.38 3.86 11.60
CA THR A 103 5.51 5.24 12.11
C THR A 103 6.94 5.79 11.98
N ASN A 104 7.93 4.94 11.66
CA ASN A 104 9.28 5.37 11.35
C ASN A 104 9.36 5.82 9.89
N ALA A 105 8.98 7.08 9.65
CA ALA A 105 8.96 7.67 8.31
C ALA A 105 10.31 7.61 7.58
N GLN A 106 11.44 7.61 8.30
CA GLN A 106 12.76 7.51 7.69
C GLN A 106 13.03 6.08 7.17
N ALA A 107 12.77 5.07 7.99
CA ALA A 107 12.92 3.67 7.59
C ALA A 107 11.96 3.33 6.45
N LEU A 108 10.70 3.75 6.58
CA LEU A 108 9.68 3.55 5.55
C LEU A 108 10.10 4.20 4.22
N ARG A 109 10.60 5.44 4.25
CA ARG A 109 11.12 6.10 3.03
C ARG A 109 12.30 5.34 2.42
N ALA A 110 13.22 4.83 3.23
CA ALA A 110 14.39 4.11 2.74
C ALA A 110 13.97 2.80 2.04
N ALA A 111 13.06 2.03 2.64
CA ALA A 111 12.49 0.83 2.04
C ALA A 111 11.74 1.16 0.73
N GLN A 112 10.87 2.17 0.79
CA GLN A 112 10.03 2.59 -0.34
C GLN A 112 10.80 3.19 -1.53
N SER A 113 11.98 3.75 -1.30
CA SER A 113 12.84 4.29 -2.36
C SER A 113 13.92 3.32 -2.82
N ASN A 114 13.96 2.11 -2.24
CA ASN A 114 14.86 1.06 -2.67
C ASN A 114 14.37 0.47 -4.01
N PRO A 115 15.14 0.63 -5.10
CA PRO A 115 14.75 0.08 -6.40
C PRO A 115 14.62 -1.45 -6.37
N THR A 116 15.39 -2.13 -5.50
CA THR A 116 15.32 -3.59 -5.40
C THR A 116 14.11 -4.08 -4.62
N GLY A 117 13.42 -3.21 -3.87
CA GLY A 117 12.23 -3.56 -3.10
C GLY A 117 10.93 -3.48 -3.92
N GLN A 118 10.96 -2.85 -5.10
CA GLN A 118 9.72 -2.59 -5.86
C GLN A 118 9.05 -3.89 -6.35
N TYR A 119 9.83 -4.91 -6.69
CA TYR A 119 9.29 -6.17 -7.20
C TYR A 119 8.59 -7.01 -6.14
N ALA A 120 9.01 -6.92 -4.86
CA ALA A 120 8.29 -7.54 -3.75
C ALA A 120 6.88 -6.95 -3.55
N HIS A 121 6.67 -5.75 -4.10
CA HIS A 121 5.39 -5.06 -4.15
C HIS A 121 4.84 -4.98 -5.58
N CYS A 122 5.31 -5.80 -6.52
CA CYS A 122 4.80 -5.81 -7.90
C CYS A 122 4.66 -4.42 -8.55
N LEU A 123 5.60 -3.53 -8.23
CA LEU A 123 5.69 -2.17 -8.75
C LEU A 123 6.83 -2.08 -9.76
N ARG A 124 6.76 -1.08 -10.64
CA ARG A 124 7.89 -0.70 -11.49
C ARG A 124 9.09 -0.27 -10.65
N ALA A 125 10.25 -0.82 -11.00
CA ALA A 125 11.55 -0.36 -10.54
C ALA A 125 12.01 0.87 -11.33
N ARG A 126 13.17 1.40 -10.95
CA ARG A 126 13.73 2.64 -11.50
C ARG A 126 13.94 2.62 -13.01
N ASP A 127 14.31 1.46 -13.55
CA ASP A 127 14.72 1.30 -14.95
C ASP A 127 13.61 0.62 -15.80
N ASP A 128 12.41 0.43 -15.23
CA ASP A 128 11.24 -0.15 -15.90
C ASP A 128 10.50 0.91 -16.73
N ASP A 129 11.18 1.40 -17.76
CA ASP A 129 10.73 2.51 -18.60
C ASP A 129 9.78 2.09 -19.72
N TYR A 130 8.84 2.99 -20.04
CA TYR A 130 7.84 2.90 -21.10
C TYR A 130 7.05 1.60 -21.03
N ASP A 131 6.37 1.21 -22.09
CA ASP A 131 5.53 -0.01 -22.10
C ASP A 131 6.31 -1.29 -21.72
N ALA A 132 7.59 -1.40 -22.13
CA ALA A 132 8.45 -2.52 -21.77
C ALA A 132 8.61 -2.72 -20.26
N GLY A 133 8.55 -1.63 -19.48
CA GLY A 133 8.58 -1.68 -18.02
C GLY A 133 7.43 -2.49 -17.39
N ASN A 134 6.28 -2.63 -18.06
CA ASN A 134 5.18 -3.46 -17.58
C ASN A 134 5.61 -4.93 -17.53
N ALA A 135 6.32 -5.39 -18.56
CA ALA A 135 6.78 -6.77 -18.67
C ALA A 135 7.91 -7.05 -17.66
N SER A 136 8.87 -6.12 -17.52
CA SER A 136 9.97 -6.25 -16.55
C SER A 136 9.45 -6.31 -15.11
N ALA A 137 8.54 -5.40 -14.72
CA ALA A 137 7.99 -5.38 -13.37
C ALA A 137 7.14 -6.62 -13.06
N LEU A 138 6.37 -7.12 -14.04
CA LEU A 138 5.61 -8.36 -13.89
C LEU A 138 6.53 -9.58 -13.75
N ALA A 139 7.62 -9.63 -14.50
CA ALA A 139 8.62 -10.70 -14.38
C ALA A 139 9.30 -10.68 -13.00
N GLY A 140 9.70 -9.49 -12.50
CA GLY A 140 10.27 -9.34 -11.15
C GLY A 140 9.29 -9.75 -10.05
N CYS A 141 8.02 -9.32 -10.16
CA CYS A 141 6.93 -9.74 -9.26
C CYS A 141 6.81 -11.28 -9.20
N ARG A 142 6.84 -11.96 -10.35
CA ARG A 142 6.81 -13.43 -10.42
C ARG A 142 8.03 -14.08 -9.78
N GLU A 143 9.21 -13.52 -10.02
CA GLU A 143 10.47 -14.01 -9.43
C GLU A 143 10.41 -13.94 -7.89
N GLU A 144 9.88 -12.87 -7.31
CA GLU A 144 9.76 -12.72 -5.86
C GLU A 144 8.77 -13.71 -5.22
N ILE A 145 7.66 -13.99 -5.91
CA ILE A 145 6.70 -15.03 -5.49
C ILE A 145 7.38 -16.40 -5.51
N LEU A 146 8.04 -16.75 -6.61
CA LEU A 146 8.74 -18.03 -6.75
C LEU A 146 9.88 -18.17 -5.73
N ALA A 147 10.66 -17.11 -5.51
CA ALA A 147 11.73 -17.10 -4.51
C ALA A 147 11.18 -17.34 -3.10
N SER A 148 10.01 -16.77 -2.76
CA SER A 148 9.34 -17.01 -1.49
C SER A 148 8.85 -18.45 -1.35
N VAL A 149 8.30 -19.04 -2.42
CA VAL A 149 7.90 -20.44 -2.45
C VAL A 149 9.11 -21.38 -2.32
N VAL A 150 10.23 -21.07 -2.98
CA VAL A 150 11.48 -21.83 -2.84
C VAL A 150 12.00 -21.78 -1.41
N ARG A 151 11.96 -20.63 -0.74
CA ARG A 151 12.32 -20.52 0.70
C ARG A 151 11.43 -21.39 1.58
N ALA A 152 10.13 -21.45 1.30
CA ALA A 152 9.22 -22.34 2.03
C ALA A 152 9.62 -23.81 1.85
N LEU A 153 9.98 -24.21 0.63
CA LEU A 153 10.44 -25.55 0.31
C LEU A 153 11.78 -25.90 0.97
N ASP A 154 12.73 -24.97 0.97
CA ASP A 154 14.04 -25.17 1.59
C ASP A 154 13.90 -25.35 3.11
N ALA A 155 12.96 -24.64 3.74
CA ALA A 155 12.62 -24.84 5.16
C ALA A 155 12.09 -26.26 5.43
N VAL A 156 11.17 -26.77 4.61
CA VAL A 156 10.66 -28.16 4.73
C VAL A 156 11.80 -29.17 4.53
N ARG A 157 12.66 -28.95 3.53
CA ARG A 157 13.81 -29.84 3.25
C ARG A 157 14.82 -29.86 4.39
N ALA A 158 15.17 -28.69 4.94
CA ALA A 158 16.12 -28.57 6.04
C ALA A 158 15.63 -29.23 7.34
N ALA A 159 14.31 -29.35 7.50
CA ALA A 159 13.69 -30.02 8.63
C ALA A 159 13.68 -31.55 8.51
N GLU A 160 13.90 -32.11 7.32
CA GLU A 160 13.98 -33.57 7.09
C GLU A 160 12.73 -34.33 7.60
N GLY A 161 11.56 -33.68 7.52
CA GLY A 161 10.27 -34.22 7.99
C GLY A 161 9.97 -34.00 9.48
N ASP A 162 10.89 -33.41 10.25
CA ASP A 162 10.65 -33.04 11.64
C ASP A 162 10.01 -31.65 11.76
N ARG A 163 8.70 -31.62 12.04
CA ARG A 163 7.92 -30.36 12.16
C ARG A 163 8.40 -29.43 13.27
N HIS A 164 9.10 -29.92 14.28
CA HIS A 164 9.68 -29.05 15.30
C HIS A 164 10.81 -28.20 14.74
N ARG A 165 11.55 -28.72 13.75
CA ARG A 165 12.65 -28.00 13.08
C ARG A 165 12.16 -26.99 12.02
N GLU A 166 10.88 -27.03 11.67
CA GLU A 166 10.24 -26.03 10.80
C GLU A 166 9.73 -24.80 11.58
N VAL A 167 9.85 -24.80 12.90
CA VAL A 167 9.48 -23.66 13.75
C VAL A 167 10.70 -22.77 13.93
N GLU A 168 10.58 -21.50 13.56
CA GLU A 168 11.65 -20.52 13.68
C GLU A 168 11.17 -19.26 14.42
N GLU A 169 12.09 -18.62 15.13
CA GLU A 169 11.87 -17.33 15.77
C GLU A 169 12.15 -16.21 14.77
N ILE A 170 11.19 -15.30 14.64
CA ILE A 170 11.28 -14.12 13.79
C ILE A 170 11.09 -12.86 14.62
N VAL A 171 11.64 -11.75 14.12
CA VAL A 171 11.41 -10.42 14.69
C VAL A 171 10.25 -9.76 13.97
N VAL A 172 9.24 -9.34 14.72
CA VAL A 172 8.09 -8.58 14.24
C VAL A 172 8.02 -7.24 14.96
N THR A 173 7.51 -6.21 14.28
CA THR A 173 7.29 -4.90 14.89
C THR A 173 5.81 -4.58 15.00
N LEU A 174 5.38 -4.25 16.22
CA LEU A 174 4.08 -3.64 16.49
C LEU A 174 4.27 -2.13 16.66
N ASP A 175 3.39 -1.35 16.02
CA ASP A 175 3.40 0.09 16.24
C ASP A 175 3.14 0.41 17.71
N VAL A 176 3.85 1.41 18.23
CA VAL A 176 3.86 1.81 19.65
C VAL A 176 4.60 0.85 20.59
N TYR A 177 4.59 -0.46 20.34
CA TYR A 177 5.23 -1.46 21.21
C TYR A 177 6.68 -1.78 20.82
N GLY A 178 7.06 -1.58 19.57
CA GLY A 178 8.41 -1.84 19.07
C GLY A 178 8.59 -3.26 18.53
N ALA A 179 9.86 -3.65 18.34
CA ALA A 179 10.25 -4.96 17.83
C ALA A 179 10.25 -6.01 18.95
N PHE A 180 9.76 -7.22 18.66
CA PHE A 180 9.79 -8.37 19.56
C PHE A 180 9.90 -9.67 18.77
N GLU A 181 10.32 -10.72 19.46
CA GLU A 181 10.51 -12.05 18.92
C GLU A 181 9.24 -12.89 19.06
N THR A 182 8.91 -13.66 18.04
CA THR A 182 7.80 -14.62 18.06
C THR A 182 8.11 -15.79 17.15
N LYS A 183 7.51 -16.95 17.44
CA LYS A 183 7.74 -18.16 16.63
C LYS A 183 6.67 -18.34 15.57
N VAL A 184 7.10 -18.80 14.41
CA VAL A 184 6.24 -19.12 13.28
C VAL A 184 6.59 -20.50 12.71
N TRP A 185 5.63 -21.11 12.05
CA TRP A 185 5.90 -22.19 11.11
C TRP A 185 6.52 -21.60 9.84
N LEU A 186 7.83 -21.78 9.68
CA LEU A 186 8.65 -21.07 8.69
C LEU A 186 8.20 -21.30 7.23
N PRO A 187 7.88 -22.53 6.78
CA PRO A 187 7.25 -22.74 5.48
C PRO A 187 5.99 -21.89 5.25
N ALA A 188 5.07 -21.86 6.22
CA ALA A 188 3.84 -21.08 6.12
C ALA A 188 4.12 -19.56 6.13
N TYR A 189 5.09 -19.11 6.91
CA TYR A 189 5.55 -17.72 6.89
C TYR A 189 6.07 -17.31 5.51
N HIS A 190 6.90 -18.14 4.85
CA HIS A 190 7.38 -17.86 3.51
C HIS A 190 6.28 -17.91 2.44
N LEU A 191 5.30 -18.80 2.57
CA LEU A 191 4.10 -18.76 1.73
C LEU A 191 3.29 -17.48 1.95
N GLY A 192 3.18 -16.99 3.19
CA GLY A 192 2.60 -15.69 3.48
C GLY A 192 3.29 -14.54 2.73
N ARG A 193 4.63 -14.54 2.66
CA ARG A 193 5.38 -13.55 1.87
C ARG A 193 5.11 -13.65 0.36
N ALA A 194 4.92 -14.87 -0.14
CA ALA A 194 4.50 -15.10 -1.53
C ALA A 194 3.08 -14.54 -1.78
N LEU A 195 2.16 -14.75 -0.82
CA LEU A 195 0.82 -14.19 -0.87
C LEU A 195 0.82 -12.67 -0.88
N HIS A 196 1.64 -12.02 -0.05
CA HIS A 196 1.81 -10.56 -0.05
C HIS A 196 2.09 -10.04 -1.47
N THR A 197 3.13 -10.57 -2.09
CA THR A 197 3.57 -10.14 -3.42
C THR A 197 2.44 -10.36 -4.45
N LEU A 198 1.79 -11.53 -4.41
CA LEU A 198 0.65 -11.82 -5.29
C LEU A 198 -0.53 -10.86 -5.04
N GLN A 199 -0.84 -10.52 -3.79
CA GLN A 199 -1.92 -9.58 -3.45
C GLN A 199 -1.61 -8.16 -3.92
N ASP A 200 -0.36 -7.72 -3.82
CA ASP A 200 0.13 -6.44 -4.32
C ASP A 200 -0.05 -6.30 -5.83
N SER A 201 0.04 -7.40 -6.58
CA SER A 201 -0.29 -7.41 -8.01
C SER A 201 -1.76 -7.06 -8.31
N PHE A 202 -2.68 -7.11 -7.34
CA PHE A 202 -4.06 -6.65 -7.49
C PHE A 202 -4.27 -5.22 -7.01
N SER A 203 -3.30 -4.62 -6.32
CA SER A 203 -3.36 -3.22 -5.84
C SER A 203 -2.54 -2.28 -6.72
N HIS A 204 -1.44 -2.76 -7.29
CA HIS A 204 -0.48 -1.94 -8.03
C HIS A 204 -0.49 -2.16 -9.52
N MET A 205 -1.51 -2.84 -10.02
CA MET A 205 -1.69 -3.08 -11.43
C MET A 205 -3.12 -2.76 -11.84
N LEU A 206 -3.27 -2.14 -13.01
CA LEU A 206 -4.55 -2.09 -13.70
C LEU A 206 -4.79 -3.46 -14.32
N ARG A 207 -6.02 -3.95 -14.28
CA ARG A 207 -6.38 -5.29 -14.76
C ARG A 207 -7.49 -5.28 -15.78
N GLY A 208 -7.52 -6.30 -16.62
CA GLY A 208 -8.60 -6.53 -17.57
C GLY A 208 -9.93 -6.85 -16.87
N PRO A 209 -11.06 -6.90 -17.61
CA PRO A 209 -12.39 -7.13 -17.03
C PRO A 209 -12.55 -8.44 -16.26
N THR A 210 -11.76 -9.47 -16.60
CA THR A 210 -11.79 -10.79 -15.94
C THR A 210 -10.83 -10.90 -14.76
N MET A 211 -10.03 -9.86 -14.47
CA MET A 211 -8.94 -9.85 -13.49
C MET A 211 -7.75 -10.77 -13.77
N HIS A 212 -7.84 -11.67 -14.76
CA HIS A 212 -6.78 -12.65 -15.06
C HIS A 212 -5.62 -12.06 -15.86
N SER A 213 -5.78 -10.85 -16.41
CA SER A 213 -4.74 -10.17 -17.17
C SER A 213 -4.40 -8.80 -16.59
N VAL A 214 -3.12 -8.46 -16.67
CA VAL A 214 -2.54 -7.20 -16.23
C VAL A 214 -2.45 -6.25 -17.42
N VAL A 215 -3.03 -5.07 -17.29
CA VAL A 215 -3.04 -4.03 -18.32
C VAL A 215 -1.84 -3.11 -18.16
N HIS A 216 -1.51 -2.72 -16.93
CA HIS A 216 -0.45 -1.76 -16.64
C HIS A 216 0.05 -1.92 -15.20
N VAL A 217 1.35 -1.70 -14.97
CA VAL A 217 1.99 -1.76 -13.66
C VAL A 217 2.33 -0.36 -13.16
N MET A 218 1.93 -0.03 -11.94
CA MET A 218 2.13 1.29 -11.34
C MET A 218 3.58 1.52 -10.88
N ASN A 219 3.92 2.77 -10.59
CA ASN A 219 5.22 3.18 -10.06
C ASN A 219 5.08 3.91 -8.72
N PHE A 220 5.84 3.48 -7.72
CA PHE A 220 5.86 4.10 -6.40
C PHE A 220 7.11 4.97 -6.20
N GLU A 221 8.29 4.43 -6.50
CA GLU A 221 9.57 5.08 -6.20
C GLU A 221 9.72 6.43 -6.91
N ALA A 222 9.42 6.52 -8.21
CA ALA A 222 9.53 7.79 -8.94
C ALA A 222 8.50 8.81 -8.45
N ALA A 223 7.32 8.36 -8.02
CA ALA A 223 6.26 9.19 -7.44
C ALA A 223 6.70 9.79 -6.08
N VAL A 224 7.24 8.99 -5.15
CA VAL A 224 7.76 9.49 -3.86
C VAL A 224 9.02 10.34 -4.03
N ALA A 225 9.84 10.04 -5.02
CA ALA A 225 11.01 10.84 -5.35
C ALA A 225 10.66 12.19 -6.01
N GLY A 226 9.39 12.39 -6.45
CA GLY A 226 8.94 13.64 -7.07
C GLY A 226 9.50 13.83 -8.48
N ARG A 227 9.82 12.74 -9.16
CA ARG A 227 10.44 12.72 -10.49
C ARG A 227 9.65 11.90 -11.51
N LEU A 228 8.42 11.51 -11.16
CA LEU A 228 7.53 10.73 -12.00
C LEU A 228 7.23 11.47 -13.31
N ASP A 229 7.55 10.82 -14.41
CA ASP A 229 7.10 11.15 -15.76
C ASP A 229 6.14 10.04 -16.21
N GLU A 230 4.84 10.28 -16.20
CA GLU A 230 3.83 9.22 -16.38
C GLU A 230 3.98 8.47 -17.71
N ALA A 231 4.42 9.14 -18.78
CA ALA A 231 4.63 8.49 -20.09
C ALA A 231 5.83 7.52 -20.10
N ARG A 232 6.84 7.77 -19.27
CA ARG A 232 8.01 6.89 -19.10
C ARG A 232 7.81 5.90 -17.95
N ASP A 233 7.47 6.40 -16.78
CA ASP A 233 7.46 5.64 -15.53
C ASP A 233 6.11 4.93 -15.30
N GLY A 234 5.07 5.25 -16.07
CA GLY A 234 3.71 4.75 -15.88
C GLY A 234 2.94 5.45 -14.76
N LEU A 235 1.69 5.00 -14.56
CA LEU A 235 0.79 5.53 -13.54
C LEU A 235 1.41 5.51 -12.12
N ALA A 236 1.26 6.60 -11.38
CA ALA A 236 1.62 6.65 -9.97
C ALA A 236 0.84 5.60 -9.16
N HIS A 237 1.51 4.98 -8.21
CA HIS A 237 0.88 4.19 -7.16
C HIS A 237 -0.27 4.96 -6.48
N SER A 238 -1.34 4.26 -6.11
CA SER A 238 -2.49 4.83 -5.40
C SER A 238 -2.73 4.19 -4.05
N VAL A 239 -2.70 5.03 -3.01
CA VAL A 239 -3.12 4.67 -1.65
C VAL A 239 -4.58 4.19 -1.60
N THR A 240 -5.40 4.61 -2.57
CA THR A 240 -6.80 4.18 -2.62
C THR A 240 -6.87 2.71 -3.00
N MET A 241 -6.04 2.26 -3.93
CA MET A 241 -6.01 0.87 -4.39
C MET A 241 -5.55 -0.11 -3.30
N ASP A 242 -4.82 0.38 -2.30
CA ASP A 242 -4.33 -0.42 -1.18
C ASP A 242 -5.41 -0.84 -0.16
N ARG A 243 -6.59 -0.23 -0.23
CA ARG A 243 -7.63 -0.41 0.78
C ARG A 243 -8.58 -1.54 0.42
N CYS A 244 -8.89 -2.37 1.40
CA CYS A 244 -9.93 -3.40 1.29
C CYS A 244 -11.34 -2.78 1.18
N ALA A 245 -11.61 -1.73 1.95
CA ALA A 245 -12.88 -1.01 1.95
C ALA A 245 -12.66 0.48 1.61
N LEU A 246 -13.50 1.00 0.74
CA LEU A 246 -13.47 2.38 0.27
C LEU A 246 -14.88 2.96 0.25
N PRO A 247 -15.07 4.26 0.54
CA PRO A 247 -16.32 4.94 0.28
C PRO A 247 -16.46 5.16 -1.23
N LEU A 248 -17.02 4.15 -1.91
CA LEU A 248 -17.16 4.08 -3.36
C LEU A 248 -18.61 4.32 -3.78
N ASP A 249 -18.82 4.78 -5.01
CA ASP A 249 -20.13 4.73 -5.64
C ASP A 249 -20.53 3.28 -5.99
N GLU A 250 -21.74 3.07 -6.51
CA GLU A 250 -22.24 1.71 -6.78
C GLU A 250 -21.42 0.94 -7.81
N GLY A 251 -20.97 1.60 -8.89
CA GLY A 251 -20.18 0.95 -9.93
C GLY A 251 -18.79 0.58 -9.42
N GLU A 252 -18.16 1.49 -8.68
CA GLU A 252 -16.86 1.26 -8.09
C GLU A 252 -16.88 0.19 -6.99
N ARG A 253 -17.97 0.07 -6.22
CA ARG A 253 -18.15 -1.02 -5.25
C ARG A 253 -18.15 -2.39 -5.92
N ALA A 254 -18.82 -2.54 -7.06
CA ALA A 254 -18.84 -3.79 -7.80
C ALA A 254 -17.44 -4.15 -8.33
N LEU A 255 -16.70 -3.16 -8.82
CA LEU A 255 -15.30 -3.34 -9.21
C LEU A 255 -14.46 -3.79 -8.00
N GLN A 256 -14.46 -3.02 -6.91
CA GLN A 256 -13.69 -3.37 -5.71
C GLN A 256 -14.03 -4.77 -5.16
N ALA A 257 -15.31 -5.18 -5.18
CA ALA A 257 -15.71 -6.53 -4.78
C ALA A 257 -15.13 -7.60 -5.72
N ALA A 258 -15.21 -7.40 -7.03
CA ALA A 258 -14.59 -8.32 -8.00
C ALA A 258 -13.08 -8.43 -7.81
N ARG A 259 -12.40 -7.31 -7.48
CA ARG A 259 -10.96 -7.29 -7.19
C ARG A 259 -10.65 -8.10 -5.95
N TYR A 260 -11.40 -7.85 -4.86
CA TYR A 260 -11.27 -8.57 -3.61
C TYR A 260 -11.42 -10.08 -3.83
N ASP A 261 -12.49 -10.50 -4.49
CA ASP A 261 -12.76 -11.91 -4.78
C ASP A 261 -11.65 -12.55 -5.63
N ALA A 262 -11.16 -11.85 -6.65
CA ALA A 262 -10.05 -12.31 -7.47
C ALA A 262 -8.75 -12.46 -6.67
N THR A 263 -8.42 -11.49 -5.81
CA THR A 263 -7.24 -11.55 -4.94
C THR A 263 -7.30 -12.75 -3.99
N VAL A 264 -8.44 -12.99 -3.35
CA VAL A 264 -8.63 -14.16 -2.46
C VAL A 264 -8.55 -15.46 -3.26
N ASN A 265 -9.16 -15.53 -4.45
CA ASN A 265 -9.10 -16.71 -5.32
C ASN A 265 -7.67 -17.03 -5.76
N ALA A 266 -6.92 -16.03 -6.21
CA ALA A 266 -5.52 -16.18 -6.61
C ALA A 266 -4.65 -16.65 -5.43
N SER A 267 -4.83 -16.02 -4.27
CA SER A 267 -4.12 -16.39 -3.04
C SER A 267 -4.45 -17.80 -2.58
N ALA A 268 -5.73 -18.21 -2.62
CA ALA A 268 -6.16 -19.55 -2.27
C ALA A 268 -5.61 -20.59 -3.25
N GLN A 269 -5.64 -20.31 -4.56
CA GLN A 269 -5.05 -21.19 -5.57
C GLN A 269 -3.55 -21.38 -5.31
N LEU A 270 -2.81 -20.30 -5.01
CA LEU A 270 -1.38 -20.39 -4.66
C LEU A 270 -1.15 -21.27 -3.43
N LEU A 271 -1.92 -21.09 -2.34
CA LEU A 271 -1.85 -21.96 -1.16
C LEU A 271 -2.17 -23.42 -1.47
N GLN A 272 -3.18 -23.67 -2.29
CA GLN A 272 -3.61 -25.03 -2.68
C GLN A 272 -2.53 -25.74 -3.50
N VAL A 273 -1.95 -25.08 -4.51
CA VAL A 273 -0.86 -25.69 -5.30
C VAL A 273 0.41 -25.85 -4.46
N ALA A 274 0.70 -24.91 -3.56
CA ALA A 274 1.83 -24.97 -2.64
C ALA A 274 1.62 -25.97 -1.48
N SER A 275 0.38 -26.45 -1.24
CA SER A 275 0.09 -27.41 -0.17
C SER A 275 0.89 -28.71 -0.29
N ALA A 276 1.22 -29.11 -1.52
CA ALA A 276 2.08 -30.25 -1.79
C ALA A 276 3.49 -30.07 -1.19
N LEU A 277 4.03 -28.84 -1.17
CA LEU A 277 5.30 -28.53 -0.49
C LEU A 277 5.20 -28.80 1.01
N LEU A 278 4.06 -28.43 1.59
CA LEU A 278 3.85 -28.52 3.02
C LEU A 278 3.58 -29.96 3.49
N ARG A 279 3.25 -30.92 2.62
CA ARG A 279 2.81 -32.27 3.01
C ARG A 279 3.92 -33.26 3.37
N ALA A 280 5.19 -32.95 3.10
CA ALA A 280 6.36 -33.75 3.47
C ALA A 280 6.17 -35.27 3.31
N ASP A 281 6.24 -35.75 2.07
CA ASP A 281 6.91 -37.02 1.80
C ASP A 281 7.83 -36.84 0.60
N MET A 282 9.06 -37.30 0.76
CA MET A 282 10.22 -36.92 -0.04
C MET A 282 10.25 -37.67 -1.38
N GLU A 283 9.42 -37.29 -2.35
CA GLU A 283 9.57 -37.74 -3.74
C GLU A 283 8.94 -36.73 -4.74
N GLY A 284 9.79 -35.96 -5.44
CA GLY A 284 9.38 -35.12 -6.58
C GLY A 284 9.05 -33.65 -6.26
N THR A 285 10.07 -32.78 -6.25
CA THR A 285 9.90 -31.33 -6.00
C THR A 285 9.70 -30.47 -7.25
N GLN A 286 10.06 -30.99 -8.42
CA GLN A 286 9.87 -30.30 -9.71
C GLN A 286 8.40 -30.10 -10.11
N PRO A 287 7.47 -31.05 -9.85
CA PRO A 287 6.05 -30.85 -10.20
C PRO A 287 5.42 -29.64 -9.49
N THR A 288 5.84 -29.31 -8.27
CA THR A 288 5.16 -28.25 -7.49
C THR A 288 5.52 -26.84 -7.95
N LEU A 289 6.77 -26.57 -8.34
CA LEU A 289 7.13 -25.25 -8.87
C LEU A 289 6.47 -24.98 -10.22
N LEU A 290 6.37 -26.00 -11.08
CA LEU A 290 5.63 -25.88 -12.34
C LEU A 290 4.14 -25.55 -12.10
N LEU A 291 3.49 -26.22 -11.14
CA LEU A 291 2.10 -25.91 -10.78
C LEU A 291 1.94 -24.51 -10.19
N VAL A 292 2.95 -24.00 -9.47
CA VAL A 292 2.98 -22.61 -9.01
C VAL A 292 3.10 -21.67 -10.21
N GLU A 293 4.01 -21.92 -11.15
CA GLU A 293 4.15 -21.12 -12.37
C GLU A 293 2.85 -21.09 -13.19
N GLU A 294 2.19 -22.23 -13.38
CA GLU A 294 0.89 -22.33 -14.06
C GLU A 294 -0.22 -21.54 -13.33
N ALA A 295 -0.22 -21.58 -11.99
CA ALA A 295 -1.12 -20.75 -11.21
C ALA A 295 -0.82 -19.27 -11.43
N LEU A 296 0.46 -18.86 -11.46
CA LEU A 296 0.84 -17.48 -11.74
C LEU A 296 0.50 -17.07 -13.17
N ASP A 297 0.60 -17.95 -14.17
CA ASP A 297 0.19 -17.66 -15.55
C ASP A 297 -1.30 -17.32 -15.68
N THR A 298 -2.12 -17.84 -14.77
CA THR A 298 -3.55 -17.50 -14.70
C THR A 298 -3.81 -16.06 -14.25
N TRP A 299 -2.93 -15.49 -13.41
CA TRP A 299 -3.18 -14.19 -12.75
C TRP A 299 -2.18 -13.08 -13.11
N LEU A 300 -0.99 -13.44 -13.59
CA LEU A 300 0.16 -12.57 -13.83
C LEU A 300 0.63 -12.70 -15.28
N THR A 301 -0.30 -12.44 -16.19
CA THR A 301 -0.04 -12.36 -17.64
C THR A 301 -0.42 -10.96 -18.13
N LEU A 302 0.46 -10.33 -18.92
CA LEU A 302 0.11 -9.06 -19.56
C LEU A 302 -1.01 -9.26 -20.59
N ALA A 303 -1.99 -8.37 -20.56
CA ALA A 303 -3.03 -8.32 -21.55
C ALA A 303 -2.45 -7.93 -22.91
N ASP A 304 -2.94 -8.59 -23.96
CA ASP A 304 -2.75 -8.09 -25.33
C ASP A 304 -3.62 -6.82 -25.51
N PRO A 305 -3.04 -5.63 -25.79
CA PRO A 305 -3.81 -4.40 -26.00
C PRO A 305 -4.89 -4.56 -27.08
N ALA A 306 -4.62 -5.35 -28.14
CA ALA A 306 -5.56 -5.59 -29.21
C ALA A 306 -6.78 -6.43 -28.76
N ALA A 307 -6.65 -7.19 -27.67
CA ALA A 307 -7.77 -7.92 -27.07
C ALA A 307 -8.68 -7.02 -26.22
N LEU A 308 -8.23 -5.80 -25.89
CA LEU A 308 -8.98 -4.81 -25.11
C LEU A 308 -9.68 -3.76 -25.98
N GLY A 309 -9.37 -3.71 -27.29
CA GLY A 309 -9.94 -2.78 -28.25
C GLY A 309 -8.98 -2.50 -29.40
N ASP A 310 -9.20 -1.41 -30.13
CA ASP A 310 -8.32 -0.95 -31.20
C ASP A 310 -7.09 -0.20 -30.63
N PHE A 311 -6.36 -0.84 -29.71
CA PHE A 311 -5.18 -0.29 -29.04
C PHE A 311 -3.89 -0.98 -29.47
N GLU A 312 -2.82 -0.22 -29.68
CA GLU A 312 -1.47 -0.75 -29.93
C GLU A 312 -0.66 -0.93 -28.63
N ALA A 313 -0.93 -0.12 -27.62
CA ALA A 313 -0.34 -0.17 -26.27
C ALA A 313 -1.30 0.45 -25.26
N CYS A 314 -1.19 0.11 -23.98
CA CYS A 314 -2.01 0.71 -22.91
C CYS A 314 -1.20 1.78 -22.16
N THR A 315 -1.39 3.05 -22.52
CA THR A 315 -0.58 4.19 -22.06
C THR A 315 -1.46 5.30 -21.50
N ASP A 316 -0.86 6.36 -20.97
CA ASP A 316 -1.61 7.52 -20.46
C ASP A 316 -2.43 8.22 -21.57
N ASP A 317 -1.94 8.24 -22.81
CA ASP A 317 -2.63 8.84 -23.97
C ASP A 317 -3.99 8.19 -24.30
N ASN A 318 -4.22 6.95 -23.87
CA ASN A 318 -5.47 6.22 -24.10
C ASN A 318 -6.12 5.71 -22.82
N ASP A 319 -5.84 6.38 -21.70
CA ASP A 319 -6.38 6.02 -20.39
C ASP A 319 -6.12 4.54 -20.04
N TYR A 320 -4.95 4.05 -20.42
CA TYR A 320 -4.48 2.68 -20.25
C TYR A 320 -5.48 1.67 -20.83
N CYS A 321 -5.73 1.79 -22.15
CA CYS A 321 -6.75 1.03 -22.86
C CYS A 321 -8.16 1.20 -22.26
N ALA A 322 -8.52 2.44 -21.93
CA ALA A 322 -9.78 2.81 -21.29
C ALA A 322 -10.10 1.95 -20.04
N SER A 323 -9.09 1.73 -19.20
CA SER A 323 -9.22 0.85 -18.04
C SER A 323 -10.33 1.30 -17.09
N PRO A 324 -11.27 0.42 -16.69
CA PRO A 324 -12.34 0.77 -15.75
C PRO A 324 -11.81 1.11 -14.35
N TRP A 325 -10.56 0.75 -14.06
CA TRP A 325 -9.89 1.00 -12.78
C TRP A 325 -9.28 2.39 -12.69
N LEU A 326 -9.08 3.08 -13.81
CA LEU A 326 -8.25 4.29 -13.86
C LEU A 326 -8.77 5.39 -12.92
N ALA A 327 -10.09 5.56 -12.83
CA ALA A 327 -10.70 6.54 -11.94
C ALA A 327 -10.37 6.28 -10.46
N ILE A 328 -10.35 5.02 -10.02
CA ILE A 328 -9.98 4.63 -8.66
C ILE A 328 -8.47 4.78 -8.48
N ALA A 329 -7.67 4.30 -9.44
CA ALA A 329 -6.22 4.33 -9.40
C ALA A 329 -5.63 5.75 -9.47
N ARG A 330 -6.36 6.76 -9.94
CA ARG A 330 -5.94 8.17 -9.87
C ARG A 330 -6.33 8.86 -8.55
N ARG A 331 -7.03 8.19 -7.62
CA ARG A 331 -7.37 8.77 -6.31
C ARG A 331 -6.19 8.64 -5.36
N GLN A 332 -5.89 9.73 -4.65
CA GLN A 332 -4.82 9.77 -3.65
C GLN A 332 -3.51 9.16 -4.18
N PRO A 333 -2.98 9.65 -5.32
CA PRO A 333 -1.73 9.16 -5.84
C PRO A 333 -0.63 9.41 -4.81
N THR A 334 0.32 8.50 -4.73
CA THR A 334 1.50 8.68 -3.91
C THR A 334 2.25 9.92 -4.37
N THR A 335 2.68 10.73 -3.40
CA THR A 335 3.42 11.97 -3.63
C THR A 335 4.59 12.06 -2.66
N PRO A 336 5.58 12.93 -2.90
CA PRO A 336 6.69 13.09 -1.97
C PRO A 336 6.20 13.51 -0.59
N ALA A 337 6.57 12.75 0.44
CA ALA A 337 6.43 13.18 1.82
C ALA A 337 7.15 14.54 1.95
N PHE A 338 6.41 15.60 2.29
CA PHE A 338 6.89 16.99 2.36
C PHE A 338 7.05 17.75 1.03
N ALA A 339 6.33 17.37 -0.03
CA ALA A 339 6.08 18.31 -1.11
C ALA A 339 5.31 19.51 -0.55
N CYS A 340 6.02 20.56 -0.13
CA CYS A 340 5.42 21.87 0.06
C CYS A 340 4.85 22.23 -1.31
N ALA A 341 3.54 22.08 -1.49
CA ALA A 341 2.86 22.61 -2.65
C ALA A 341 3.17 24.10 -2.67
N ALA A 342 4.16 24.51 -3.45
CA ALA A 342 4.27 25.89 -3.87
C ALA A 342 2.94 26.14 -4.57
N ALA A 343 2.07 26.92 -3.91
CA ALA A 343 0.76 27.25 -4.42
C ALA A 343 0.90 27.58 -5.91
N PRO A 344 0.01 27.08 -6.78
CA PRO A 344 0.14 27.27 -8.22
C PRO A 344 0.41 28.75 -8.47
N SER A 345 1.56 29.06 -9.06
CA SER A 345 1.88 30.42 -9.45
C SER A 345 0.69 30.92 -10.26
N PRO A 346 0.02 32.01 -9.86
CA PRO A 346 -1.17 32.46 -10.56
C PRO A 346 -0.78 32.66 -12.01
N ARG A 347 -1.41 31.88 -12.91
CA ARG A 347 -1.24 32.03 -14.36
C ARG A 347 -1.37 33.52 -14.67
N ALA A 348 -0.33 34.09 -15.28
CA ALA A 348 -0.34 35.46 -15.75
C ALA A 348 -1.41 35.60 -16.83
N GLY A 349 -2.64 35.93 -16.45
CA GLY A 349 -3.75 36.02 -17.39
C GLY A 349 -5.13 35.82 -16.81
N THR A 350 -5.49 36.60 -15.78
CA THR A 350 -6.86 37.09 -15.56
C THR A 350 -6.87 38.05 -14.36
N PRO A 351 -7.17 39.35 -14.54
CA PRO A 351 -7.22 40.32 -13.44
C PRO A 351 -8.60 40.22 -12.76
N GLN A 352 -8.83 39.15 -12.00
CA GLN A 352 -10.02 39.02 -11.14
C GLN A 352 -9.57 38.81 -9.69
N GLY A 353 -9.11 39.87 -9.03
CA GLY A 353 -8.70 39.74 -7.62
C GLY A 353 -8.10 40.96 -6.92
N VAL A 354 -8.02 42.13 -7.56
CA VAL A 354 -7.45 43.33 -6.91
C VAL A 354 -8.47 44.04 -5.99
N TRP A 355 -9.73 43.62 -5.94
CA TRP A 355 -10.77 44.34 -5.20
C TRP A 355 -10.78 44.15 -3.67
N LEU A 356 -9.99 43.23 -3.10
CA LEU A 356 -10.00 42.98 -1.65
C LEU A 356 -8.89 43.69 -0.84
N PHE A 357 -7.92 44.32 -1.50
CA PHE A 357 -6.89 45.12 -0.81
C PHE A 357 -7.16 46.65 -0.82
N GLY A 358 -8.21 47.11 -1.52
CA GLY A 358 -8.57 48.53 -1.59
C GLY A 358 -9.34 49.07 -0.37
N VAL A 359 -9.99 48.21 0.43
CA VAL A 359 -10.88 48.67 1.52
C VAL A 359 -10.15 48.90 2.85
N LEU A 360 -8.93 48.37 3.02
CA LEU A 360 -8.15 48.56 4.26
C LEU A 360 -7.25 49.82 4.25
N SER A 361 -7.06 50.47 3.10
CA SER A 361 -6.23 51.68 2.97
C SER A 361 -7.02 52.99 3.12
N ALA A 362 -8.35 52.96 2.95
CA ALA A 362 -9.21 54.15 3.01
C ALA A 362 -9.62 54.55 4.44
N GLY A 363 -9.52 53.64 5.42
CA GLY A 363 -9.91 53.89 6.82
C GLY A 363 -8.90 54.68 7.66
N CYS A 364 -7.63 54.79 7.23
CA CYS A 364 -6.57 55.43 8.01
C CYS A 364 -6.29 56.91 7.65
N LEU A 365 -6.89 57.45 6.58
CA LEU A 365 -6.66 58.83 6.15
C LEU A 365 -7.71 59.85 6.64
N VAL A 366 -8.86 59.42 7.19
CA VAL A 366 -9.94 60.33 7.61
C VAL A 366 -9.83 60.81 9.08
N ARG A 367 -8.89 60.28 9.89
CA ARG A 367 -8.76 60.68 11.31
C ARG A 367 -7.65 61.68 11.65
N ARG A 368 -6.90 62.19 10.67
CA ARG A 368 -5.75 63.10 10.94
C ARG A 368 -5.99 64.59 10.71
N THR A 369 -7.19 65.04 10.31
CA THR A 369 -7.46 66.47 9.99
C THR A 369 -8.32 67.23 11.01
N ARG A 370 -8.68 66.66 12.17
CA ARG A 370 -9.37 67.41 13.26
C ARG A 370 -8.51 67.55 14.50
N ARG A 371 -7.39 68.27 14.41
CA ARG A 371 -6.70 68.89 15.57
C ARG A 371 -5.62 69.87 15.09
N ARG A 372 -6.03 71.02 14.58
CA ARG A 372 -5.21 72.25 14.55
C ARG A 372 -6.07 73.44 14.14
N GLY A 373 -6.16 74.44 15.03
CA GLY A 373 -6.50 75.81 14.64
C GLY A 373 -7.73 76.43 15.29
N SER A 374 -7.63 76.85 16.55
CA SER A 374 -8.27 78.09 17.03
C SER A 374 -7.77 78.46 18.44
N ARG A 375 -6.56 79.03 18.52
CA ARG A 375 -6.15 79.88 19.65
C ARG A 375 -5.24 81.01 19.15
N ALA A 376 -5.88 82.15 18.94
CA ALA A 376 -5.36 83.53 18.93
C ALA A 376 -6.61 84.39 19.21
N ARG A 377 -6.65 85.47 20.00
CA ARG A 377 -5.65 86.37 20.60
C ARG A 377 -6.43 87.33 21.52
N ALA A 378 -5.86 87.75 22.65
CA ALA A 378 -6.08 89.01 23.41
C ALA A 378 -5.55 88.75 24.84
N GLY A 379 -4.66 89.51 25.49
CA GLY A 379 -4.36 90.95 25.40
C GLY A 379 -4.81 91.61 26.72
N GLY A 380 -3.87 92.15 27.51
CA GLY A 380 -4.15 92.96 28.73
C GLY A 380 -3.32 92.55 29.95
N THR A 381 -2.16 93.16 30.22
CA THR A 381 -1.90 94.37 31.05
C THR A 381 -2.11 94.17 32.56
N GLY A 382 -1.05 94.40 33.34
CA GLY A 382 -1.14 94.62 34.78
C GLY A 382 0.23 94.60 35.44
N ARG A 383 0.66 95.78 35.90
CA ARG A 383 1.93 96.12 36.58
C ARG A 383 2.31 95.22 37.75
#